data_AF-A0A955MCJ3-F1
#
_entry.id   AF-A0A955MCJ3-F1
#
_cell.length_a   1.000
_cell.length_b   1.000
_cell.length_c   1.000
_cell.angle_alpha   90.00
_cell.angle_beta   90.00
_cell.angle_gamma   90.00
#
_symmetry.space_group_name_H-M   'P 1'
#
loop_
_entity.id
_entity.type
_entity.pdbx_description
1 polymer ?
#
loop_
_entity_poly.entity_id
_entity_poly.type
_entity_poly.pdbx_seq_one_letter_code
_entity_poly.pdbx_strand_id
1 'polypeptide(L)' 'MGDPYQIEYDGKIYNLCCSMCAKDFQKDPEKFIKKINEELELENAEHDHNHEDHDH' A
#
# COMPACT_ATOMS: atom_id res chain seq x y z
N MET A 1 4.79 11.06 17.82
CA MET A 1 5.00 9.78 17.12
C MET A 1 3.63 9.14 17.00
N GLY A 2 3.05 9.14 15.82
CA GLY A 2 1.78 8.47 15.55
C GLY A 2 2.09 7.28 14.65
N ASP A 3 1.56 6.11 15.00
CA ASP A 3 1.72 4.91 14.20
C ASP A 3 1.07 5.11 12.81
N PRO A 4 1.75 4.69 11.73
CA PRO A 4 1.18 4.74 10.39
C PRO A 4 -0.08 3.87 10.34
N TYR A 5 -1.14 4.38 9.70
CA TYR A 5 -2.40 3.65 9.62
C TYR A 5 -2.32 2.64 8.48
N GLN A 6 -2.00 1.39 8.79
CA GLN A 6 -1.97 0.28 7.82
C GLN A 6 -3.32 -0.41 7.74
N ILE A 7 -3.78 -0.68 6.52
CA ILE A 7 -4.94 -1.53 6.25
C ILE A 7 -4.55 -2.63 5.27
N GLU A 8 -5.07 -3.83 5.51
CA GLU A 8 -4.96 -4.94 4.58
C GLU A 8 -6.26 -5.04 3.78
N TYR A 9 -6.16 -5.04 2.46
CA TYR A 9 -7.29 -5.27 1.57
C TYR A 9 -6.83 -6.05 0.34
N ASP A 10 -7.55 -7.10 -0.03
CA ASP A 10 -7.26 -7.95 -1.21
C ASP A 10 -5.82 -8.51 -1.22
N GLY A 11 -5.28 -8.83 -0.03
CA GLY A 11 -3.91 -9.32 0.13
C GLY A 11 -2.83 -8.24 -0.06
N LYS A 12 -3.20 -6.96 -0.17
CA LYS A 12 -2.27 -5.82 -0.26
C LYS A 12 -2.34 -4.97 1.01
N ILE A 13 -1.18 -4.48 1.47
CA ILE A 13 -1.07 -3.58 2.61
C ILE A 13 -1.02 -2.14 2.12
N TYR A 14 -2.00 -1.32 2.53
CA TYR A 14 -2.06 0.10 2.22
C TYR A 14 -1.68 0.93 3.45
N ASN A 15 -0.68 1.80 3.30
CA ASN A 15 -0.24 2.73 4.32
C ASN A 15 -0.95 4.07 4.12
N LEU A 16 -1.76 4.48 5.08
CA LEU A 16 -2.50 5.74 5.05
C LEU A 16 -1.96 6.71 6.08
N CYS A 17 -2.04 8.01 5.75
CA CYS A 17 -1.51 9.07 6.58
C CYS A 17 -2.37 9.36 7.82
N CYS A 18 -3.65 8.98 7.83
CA CYS A 18 -4.62 9.33 8.87
C CYS A 18 -5.81 8.35 8.93
N SER A 19 -6.49 8.30 10.08
CA SER A 19 -7.72 7.52 10.29
C SER A 19 -8.91 8.02 9.44
N MET A 20 -8.88 9.28 9.00
CA MET A 20 -9.86 9.83 8.06
C MET A 20 -9.75 9.16 6.69
N CYS A 21 -8.53 9.09 6.13
CA CYS A 21 -8.26 8.41 4.87
C CYS A 21 -8.69 6.93 4.90
N ALA A 22 -8.53 6.28 6.05
CA ALA A 22 -8.98 4.91 6.23
C ALA A 22 -10.50 4.75 6.23
N LYS A 23 -11.23 5.72 6.81
CA LYS A 23 -12.70 5.73 6.77
C LYS A 23 -13.22 5.97 5.37
N ASP A 24 -12.60 6.88 4.62
CA ASP A 24 -12.99 7.12 3.22
C ASP A 24 -12.66 5.91 2.34
N PHE A 25 -11.53 5.26 2.57
CA PHE A 25 -11.21 3.99 1.92
C PHE A 25 -12.22 2.89 2.27
N GLN A 26 -12.63 2.75 3.53
CA GLN A 26 -13.63 1.76 3.94
C GLN A 26 -15.04 2.04 3.41
N LYS A 27 -15.38 3.29 3.09
CA LYS A 27 -16.66 3.64 2.47
C LYS A 27 -16.74 3.21 1.01
N ASP A 28 -15.67 3.40 0.26
CA ASP A 28 -15.62 3.14 -1.18
C ASP A 28 -14.36 2.35 -1.60
N PRO A 29 -14.06 1.20 -0.96
CA PRO A 29 -12.78 0.51 -1.16
C PRO A 29 -12.61 0.10 -2.62
N GLU A 30 -13.64 -0.45 -3.24
CA GLU A 30 -13.61 -0.92 -4.64
C GLU A 30 -13.15 0.16 -5.63
N LYS A 31 -13.56 1.41 -5.43
CA LYS A 31 -13.18 2.51 -6.32
C LYS A 31 -11.69 2.86 -6.18
N PHE A 32 -11.19 2.91 -4.94
CA PHE A 32 -9.79 3.19 -4.67
C PHE A 32 -8.91 2.03 -5.12
N ILE A 33 -9.30 0.79 -4.81
CA ILE A 33 -8.54 -0.40 -5.16
C ILE A 33 -8.53 -0.60 -6.64
N LYS A 34 -9.63 -0.38 -7.37
CA LYS A 34 -9.60 -0.50 -8.83
C LYS A 34 -8.56 0.44 -9.44
N LYS A 35 -8.49 1.68 -8.95
CA LYS A 35 -7.51 2.66 -9.42
C LYS A 35 -6.08 2.28 -9.03
N ILE A 36 -5.88 1.86 -7.77
CA ILE A 36 -4.56 1.46 -7.27
C ILE A 36 -4.12 0.14 -7.91
N ASN A 37 -5.01 -0.80 -8.18
CA ASN A 37 -4.71 -2.05 -8.86
C ASN A 37 -4.34 -1.78 -10.31
N GLU A 38 -5.07 -0.92 -11.01
CA GLU A 38 -4.74 -0.49 -12.38
C GLU A 38 -3.35 0.17 -12.44
N GLU A 39 -2.98 0.98 -11.44
CA GLU A 39 -1.64 1.58 -11.32
C GLU A 39 -0.56 0.57 -10.89
N LEU A 40 -0.85 -0.32 -9.93
CA LEU A 40 0.10 -1.32 -9.40
C LEU A 40 0.33 -2.49 -10.35
N GLU A 41 -0.65 -2.90 -11.16
CA GLU A 41 -0.46 -3.93 -12.19
C GLU A 41 0.56 -3.50 -13.25
N LEU A 42 0.78 -2.20 -13.41
CA LEU A 42 1.84 -1.66 -14.27
C LEU A 42 3.22 -1.68 -13.61
N GLU A 43 3.31 -1.75 -12.27
CA GLU A 43 4.55 -1.58 -11.50
C GLU A 43 5.12 -2.90 -10.93
N ASN A 44 4.38 -4.02 -10.98
CA ASN A 44 4.84 -5.33 -10.49
C ASN A 44 5.93 -6.02 -11.37
N ALA A 45 6.63 -5.28 -12.24
CA ALA A 45 7.78 -5.79 -12.97
C ALA A 45 9.11 -5.69 -12.19
N GLU A 46 9.19 -4.94 -11.08
CA GLU A 46 10.49 -4.65 -10.46
C GLU A 46 10.36 -4.30 -8.95
N HIS A 47 10.32 -5.32 -8.10
CA HIS A 47 10.82 -5.18 -6.73
C HIS A 47 11.83 -6.29 -6.46
N ASP A 48 12.98 -6.20 -7.14
CA ASP A 48 14.23 -6.76 -6.65
C ASP A 48 14.86 -5.72 -5.72
N HIS A 49 14.49 -5.74 -4.44
CA HIS A 49 15.38 -5.20 -3.43
C HIS A 49 16.31 -6.32 -3.01
N ASN A 50 17.35 -6.52 -3.81
CA ASN A 50 18.57 -7.12 -3.33
C ASN A 50 19.09 -6.24 -2.17
N HIS A 51 18.83 -6.65 -0.93
CA HIS A 51 19.57 -6.19 0.23
C HIS A 51 20.90 -6.93 0.23
N GLU A 52 21.83 -6.50 -0.63
CA GLU A 52 23.25 -6.67 -0.38
C GLU A 52 23.79 -5.31 0.06
N ASP A 53 23.97 -5.15 1.36
CA ASP A 53 25.26 -4.68 1.83
C ASP A 53 25.59 -5.45 3.11
N HIS A 54 26.28 -6.56 2.88
CA HIS A 54 26.97 -7.35 3.88
C HIS A 54 28.36 -6.70 4.07
N ASP A 55 28.74 -6.49 5.32
CA ASP A 55 30.12 -6.43 5.86
C ASP A 55 30.81 -5.06 6.13
N HIS A 56 31.31 -5.01 7.38
CA HIS A 56 32.33 -4.19 8.04
C HIS A 56 32.03 -2.79 8.63
#